data_AF-A0A938NZ14-F1
#
_entry.id   AF-A0A938NZ14-F1
#
_cell.length_a   1.000
_cell.length_b   1.000
_cell.length_c   1.000
_cell.angle_alpha   90.00
_cell.angle_beta   90.00
_cell.angle_gamma   90.00
#
_symmetry.space_group_name_H-M   'P 1'
#
loop_
_entity.id
_entity.type
_entity.pdbx_description
1 polymer ?
#
loop_
_entity_poly.entity_id
_entity_poly.type
_entity_poly.pdbx_seq_one_letter_code
_entity_poly.pdbx_strand_id
1 'polypeptide(L)'
;MPNIVKKLFTQQDLRQISDAIADAERLTSSEIRVEIRQRRSRKERGASVEQLARREFQNLGMTSTKERNGVLLFLLLEDRELQIFADDGVHQKVGGGPWQHIADAMISRFS
;
A
#
# COMPACT_ATOMS: atom_id res chain seq x y z
N MET A 1 -14.94 18.28 6.25
CA MET A 1 -14.57 18.13 4.82
C MET A 1 -14.96 16.73 4.37
N PRO A 2 -15.55 16.55 3.18
CA PRO A 2 -15.95 15.24 2.70
C PRO A 2 -14.72 14.36 2.49
N ASN A 3 -14.80 13.10 2.92
CA ASN A 3 -13.75 12.11 2.71
C ASN A 3 -13.68 11.77 1.21
N ILE A 4 -12.66 12.27 0.50
CA ILE A 4 -12.55 12.09 -0.96
C ILE A 4 -12.39 10.62 -1.35
N VAL A 5 -11.85 9.79 -0.44
CA VAL A 5 -11.71 8.34 -0.67
C VAL A 5 -13.08 7.72 -0.91
N LYS A 6 -14.11 8.12 -0.15
CA LYS A 6 -15.49 7.65 -0.35
C LYS A 6 -16.16 8.17 -1.63
N LYS A 7 -15.60 9.21 -2.26
CA LYS A 7 -16.07 9.72 -3.56
C LYS A 7 -15.38 9.01 -4.72
N LEU A 8 -14.12 8.63 -4.56
CA LEU A 8 -13.31 7.99 -5.59
C LEU A 8 -13.46 6.47 -5.61
N PHE A 9 -13.73 5.87 -4.45
CA PHE A 9 -13.95 4.43 -4.32
C PHE A 9 -15.36 4.17 -3.83
N THR A 10 -16.16 3.50 -4.66
CA THR A 10 -17.45 2.96 -4.27
C THR A 10 -17.25 1.76 -3.34
N GLN A 11 -18.33 1.34 -2.67
CA GLN A 11 -18.31 0.10 -1.90
C GLN A 11 -18.04 -1.13 -2.78
N GLN A 12 -18.36 -1.07 -4.07
CA GLN A 12 -18.04 -2.14 -5.01
C GLN A 12 -16.55 -2.17 -5.32
N ASP A 13 -15.91 -1.00 -5.51
CA ASP A 13 -14.46 -0.93 -5.77
C ASP A 13 -13.67 -1.45 -4.57
N LEU A 14 -14.05 -1.04 -3.35
CA LEU A 14 -13.41 -1.53 -2.13
C LEU A 14 -13.59 -3.05 -1.94
N ARG A 15 -14.75 -3.59 -2.33
CA ARG A 15 -14.97 -5.05 -2.34
C ARG A 15 -14.08 -5.73 -3.36
N GLN A 16 -14.00 -5.24 -4.60
CA GLN A 16 -13.14 -5.81 -5.63
C GLN A 16 -11.66 -5.80 -5.23
N ILE A 17 -11.19 -4.73 -4.57
CA ILE A 17 -9.85 -4.67 -4.01
C ILE A 17 -9.67 -5.74 -2.92
N SER A 18 -10.62 -5.85 -2.00
CA SER A 18 -10.58 -6.85 -0.92
C SER A 18 -10.59 -8.29 -1.45
N ASP A 19 -11.41 -8.57 -2.46
CA ASP A 19 -11.52 -9.89 -3.08
C ASP A 19 -10.22 -10.24 -3.82
N ALA A 20 -9.64 -9.29 -4.57
CA ALA A 20 -8.37 -9.49 -5.24
C ALA A 20 -7.21 -9.75 -4.25
N ILE A 21 -7.20 -9.08 -3.10
CA ILE A 21 -6.26 -9.35 -2.01
C ILE A 21 -6.46 -10.77 -1.48
N ALA A 22 -7.69 -11.14 -1.14
CA ALA A 22 -7.99 -12.46 -0.61
C ALA A 22 -7.61 -13.58 -1.60
N ASP A 23 -7.81 -13.35 -2.90
CA ASP A 23 -7.42 -14.28 -3.96
C ASP A 23 -5.90 -14.45 -4.04
N ALA A 24 -5.14 -13.36 -3.91
CA ALA A 24 -3.68 -13.40 -3.88
C ALA A 24 -3.17 -14.12 -2.63
N GLU A 25 -3.71 -13.81 -1.45
CA GLU A 25 -3.33 -14.43 -0.16
C GLU A 25 -3.69 -15.92 -0.09
N ARG A 26 -4.58 -16.45 -0.94
CA ARG A 26 -4.79 -17.91 -1.04
C ARG A 26 -3.63 -18.64 -1.70
N LEU A 27 -2.79 -17.94 -2.46
CA LEU A 27 -1.66 -18.51 -3.21
C LEU A 27 -0.32 -18.34 -2.49
N THR A 28 -0.27 -17.58 -1.41
CA THR A 28 0.96 -17.26 -0.66
C THR A 28 0.67 -17.15 0.83
N SER A 29 1.68 -17.33 1.69
CA SER A 29 1.57 -17.03 3.12
C SER A 29 1.61 -15.53 3.44
N SER A 30 1.81 -14.68 2.43
CA SER A 30 2.00 -13.22 2.60
C SER A 30 0.71 -12.52 3.00
N GLU A 31 0.83 -11.49 3.84
CA GLU A 31 -0.28 -10.61 4.20
C GLU A 31 -0.20 -9.31 3.40
N ILE A 32 -1.22 -9.00 2.61
CA ILE A 32 -1.27 -7.84 1.73
C ILE A 32 -2.28 -6.83 2.28
N ARG A 33 -1.88 -5.57 2.37
CA ARG A 33 -2.74 -4.47 2.82
C ARG A 33 -2.67 -3.28 1.87
N VAL A 34 -3.82 -2.64 1.66
CA VAL A 34 -3.93 -1.41 0.86
C VAL A 34 -4.40 -0.29 1.77
N GLU A 35 -3.57 0.73 1.93
CA GLU A 35 -3.88 1.95 2.68
C GLU A 35 -4.06 3.11 1.71
N ILE A 36 -5.25 3.70 1.70
CA ILE A 36 -5.61 4.79 0.78
C ILE A 36 -5.87 6.05 1.60
N ARG A 37 -5.01 7.05 1.41
CA ARG A 37 -5.12 8.34 2.07
C ARG A 37 -5.35 9.44 1.06
N GLN A 38 -6.23 10.38 1.42
CA GLN A 38 -6.46 11.58 0.60
C GLN A 38 -5.17 12.39 0.41
N ARG A 39 -4.47 12.67 1.51
CA ARG A 39 -3.28 13.53 1.54
C ARG A 39 -2.43 13.30 2.78
N ARG A 40 -1.20 13.78 2.74
CA ARG A 40 -0.34 13.90 3.92
C ARG A 40 -0.85 14.96 4.90
N SER A 41 -0.69 14.70 6.19
CA SER A 41 -0.98 15.62 7.28
C SER A 41 0.08 16.72 7.38
N ARG A 42 -0.21 17.78 8.12
CA ARG A 42 0.74 18.89 8.29
C ARG A 42 2.06 18.47 8.94
N LYS A 43 2.03 17.44 9.79
CA LYS A 43 3.23 16.91 10.48
C LYS A 43 4.09 16.03 9.58
N GLU A 44 3.57 15.63 8.42
CA GLU A 44 4.25 14.79 7.43
C GLU A 44 4.83 15.60 6.27
N ARG A 45 4.74 16.95 6.35
CA ARG A 45 5.38 17.82 5.35
C ARG A 45 6.89 17.56 5.35
N GLY A 46 7.43 17.32 4.16
CA GLY A 46 8.86 17.04 3.96
C GLY A 46 9.27 15.57 4.12
N ALA A 47 8.38 14.69 4.59
CA ALA A 47 8.64 13.25 4.57
C ALA A 47 8.38 12.69 3.17
N SER A 48 9.23 11.76 2.70
CA SER A 48 8.99 11.03 1.44
C SER A 48 7.83 10.04 1.60
N VAL A 49 7.19 9.65 0.48
CA VAL A 49 6.13 8.62 0.50
C VAL A 49 6.64 7.29 1.09
N GLU A 50 7.91 6.95 0.84
CA GLU A 50 8.58 5.79 1.41
C GLU A 50 8.63 5.85 2.94
N GLN A 51 9.05 6.99 3.50
CA GLN A 51 9.10 7.18 4.96
C GLN A 51 7.71 7.08 5.59
N LEU A 52 6.69 7.61 4.90
CA LEU A 52 5.30 7.53 5.36
C LEU A 52 4.79 6.09 5.33
N ALA A 53 5.03 5.36 4.23
CA ALA A 53 4.64 3.96 4.09
C ALA A 53 5.32 3.08 5.14
N ARG A 54 6.63 3.28 5.39
CA ARG A 54 7.37 2.56 6.44
C ARG A 54 6.77 2.81 7.83
N ARG A 55 6.44 4.07 8.15
CA ARG A 55 5.83 4.40 9.45
C ARG A 55 4.44 3.79 9.58
N GLU A 56 3.65 3.82 8.51
CA GLU A 56 2.32 3.23 8.50
C GLU A 56 2.36 1.71 8.63
N PHE A 57 3.31 1.05 7.96
CA PHE A 57 3.56 -0.39 8.08
C PHE A 57 3.78 -0.81 9.54
N GLN A 58 4.58 -0.04 10.28
CA GLN A 58 4.82 -0.26 11.71
C GLN A 58 3.57 0.01 12.55
N ASN A 59 2.86 1.11 12.29
CA ASN A 59 1.63 1.46 13.02
C ASN A 59 0.53 0.40 12.86
N LEU A 60 0.45 -0.22 11.68
CA LEU A 60 -0.49 -1.28 11.37
C LEU A 60 -0.06 -2.65 11.92
N GLY A 61 1.10 -2.74 12.58
CA GLY A 61 1.61 -3.96 13.19
C GLY A 61 2.08 -5.02 12.18
N MET A 62 2.28 -4.65 10.91
CA MET A 62 2.57 -5.60 9.82
C MET A 62 3.96 -6.24 9.91
N THR A 63 4.83 -5.73 10.80
CA THR A 63 6.12 -6.33 11.17
C THR A 63 6.01 -7.56 12.08
N SER A 64 4.80 -7.85 12.58
CA SER A 64 4.56 -8.94 13.56
C SER A 64 4.28 -10.29 12.90
N THR A 65 4.31 -10.38 11.57
CA THR A 65 4.13 -11.64 10.84
C THR A 65 5.31 -12.58 11.12
N LYS A 66 5.02 -13.86 11.41
CA LYS A 66 6.05 -14.86 11.75
C LYS A 66 7.11 -15.00 10.65
N GLU A 67 6.68 -14.87 9.40
CA GLU A 67 7.53 -15.01 8.22
C GLU A 67 8.05 -13.68 7.66
N ARG A 68 7.75 -12.54 8.31
CA ARG A 68 8.16 -11.20 7.86
C ARG A 68 7.76 -10.97 6.40
N ASN A 69 6.51 -11.29 6.09
CA ASN A 69 5.99 -11.36 4.72
C ASN A 69 4.81 -10.40 4.48
N GLY A 70 4.72 -9.34 5.28
CA GLY A 70 3.74 -8.28 5.08
C GLY A 70 4.10 -7.39 3.88
N VAL A 71 3.09 -7.01 3.09
CA VAL A 71 3.20 -6.09 1.96
C VAL A 71 2.14 -5.00 2.08
N LEU A 72 2.56 -3.75 2.10
CA LEU A 72 1.69 -2.57 2.16
C LEU A 72 1.76 -1.79 0.86
N LEU A 73 0.60 -1.57 0.24
CA LEU A 73 0.41 -0.60 -0.84
C LEU A 73 -0.12 0.68 -0.19
N PHE A 74 0.71 1.72 -0.16
CA PHE A 74 0.39 3.00 0.47
C PHE A 74 0.18 4.08 -0.57
N LEU A 75 -1.06 4.60 -0.65
CA LEU A 75 -1.48 5.51 -1.70
C LEU A 75 -1.85 6.90 -1.17
N LEU A 76 -1.26 7.94 -1.75
CA LEU A 76 -1.57 9.35 -1.51
C LEU A 76 -2.26 9.94 -2.74
N LEU A 77 -3.58 10.13 -2.66
CA LEU A 77 -4.41 10.50 -3.82
C LEU A 77 -4.13 11.91 -4.36
N GLU A 78 -4.02 12.92 -3.49
CA GLU A 78 -3.73 14.31 -3.91
C GLU A 78 -2.31 14.46 -4.46
N ASP A 79 -1.36 13.65 -3.96
CA ASP A 79 0.05 13.69 -4.39
C ASP A 79 0.29 12.81 -5.62
N ARG A 80 -0.68 11.96 -6.00
CA ARG A 80 -0.54 10.91 -7.04
C ARG A 80 0.69 10.02 -6.83
N GLU A 81 1.02 9.75 -5.56
CA GLU A 81 2.15 8.92 -5.16
C GLU A 81 1.66 7.57 -4.63
N LEU A 82 2.37 6.49 -5.00
CA LEU A 82 2.17 5.14 -4.51
C LEU A 82 3.51 4.58 -4.07
N GLN A 83 3.57 4.05 -2.85
CA GLN A 83 4.69 3.25 -2.38
C GLN A 83 4.22 1.82 -2.12
N ILE A 84 4.96 0.85 -2.61
CA ILE A 84 4.83 -0.54 -2.16
C ILE A 84 5.98 -0.81 -1.18
N PHE A 85 5.63 -1.16 0.05
CA PHE A 85 6.57 -1.49 1.11
C PHE A 85 6.38 -2.94 1.48
N ALA A 86 7.44 -3.74 1.35
CA ALA A 86 7.45 -5.15 1.72
C ALA A 86 8.43 -5.39 2.86
N ASP A 87 8.07 -6.29 3.76
CA ASP A 87 8.92 -6.70 4.88
C ASP A 87 10.09 -7.58 4.40
N ASP A 88 11.07 -7.78 5.27
CA ASP A 88 12.38 -8.35 4.93
C ASP A 88 12.29 -9.76 4.35
N GLY A 89 11.34 -10.59 4.81
CA GLY A 89 11.15 -11.95 4.31
C GLY A 89 10.63 -12.00 2.87
N VAL A 90 9.83 -11.02 2.46
CA VAL A 90 9.43 -10.84 1.04
C VAL A 90 10.59 -10.23 0.25
N HIS A 91 11.29 -9.24 0.81
CA HIS A 91 12.44 -8.61 0.16
C HIS A 91 13.55 -9.62 -0.16
N GLN A 92 13.82 -10.58 0.73
CA GLN A 92 14.80 -11.64 0.49
C GLN A 92 14.43 -12.58 -0.67
N LYS A 93 13.13 -12.82 -0.90
CA LYS A 93 12.64 -13.72 -1.95
C LYS A 93 12.51 -13.04 -3.31
N VAL A 94 12.15 -11.75 -3.32
CA VAL A 94 11.77 -11.01 -4.53
C VAL A 94 12.84 -9.98 -4.93
N GLY A 95 13.73 -9.61 -4.00
CA GLY A 95 14.69 -8.52 -4.17
C GLY A 95 14.04 -7.14 -4.14
N GLY A 96 14.86 -6.10 -4.35
CA GLY A 96 14.40 -4.71 -4.44
C GLY A 96 13.81 -4.29 -5.79
N GLY A 97 13.83 -5.18 -6.80
CA GLY A 97 13.65 -4.81 -8.20
C GLY A 97 12.22 -4.48 -8.68
N PRO A 98 11.18 -5.27 -8.37
CA PRO A 98 9.90 -5.13 -9.09
C PRO A 98 8.94 -4.09 -8.49
N TRP A 99 9.13 -3.69 -7.23
CA TRP A 99 8.13 -2.88 -6.51
C TRP A 99 7.90 -1.49 -7.13
N GLN A 100 8.98 -0.82 -7.53
CA GLN A 100 8.88 0.48 -8.18
C GLN A 100 8.14 0.38 -9.53
N HIS A 101 8.46 -0.64 -10.32
CA HIS A 101 7.81 -0.84 -11.61
C HIS A 101 6.30 -1.11 -11.48
N ILE A 102 5.89 -1.91 -10.49
CA ILE A 102 4.47 -2.15 -10.19
C ILE A 102 3.80 -0.84 -9.75
N ALA A 103 4.45 -0.08 -8.88
CA ALA A 103 3.93 1.21 -8.42
C ALA A 103 3.73 2.19 -9.59
N ASP A 104 4.72 2.33 -10.47
CA ASP A 104 4.66 3.20 -11.65
C ASP A 104 3.55 2.76 -12.61
N ALA A 105 3.42 1.45 -12.85
CA ALA A 105 2.36 0.90 -13.70
C ALA A 105 0.96 1.20 -13.12
N MET A 106 0.79 1.14 -11.81
CA MET A 106 -0.47 1.49 -11.15
C MET A 106 -0.76 2.99 -11.23
N ILE A 107 0.22 3.86 -10.93
CA ILE A 107 0.07 5.32 -11.03
C ILE A 107 -0.29 5.73 -12.45
N SER A 108 0.30 5.09 -13.48
CA SER A 108 0.00 5.40 -14.89
C SER A 108 -1.47 5.19 -15.27
N ARG A 109 -2.22 4.40 -14.48
CA ARG A 109 -3.65 4.14 -14.68
C ARG A 109 -4.56 5.12 -13.95
N PHE A 110 -4.00 6.04 -13.16
CA PHE A 110 -4.78 7.04 -12.45
C PHE A 110 -5.09 8.21 -13.40
N SER A 111 -6.29 8.21 -13.96
CA SER A 111 -6.82 9.28 -14.81
C SER A 111 -7.45 10.41 -13.98
#